data_AF-A0A536GNL3-F1
#
_entry.id   AF-A0A536GNL3-F1
#
_cell.length_a   1.000
_cell.length_b   1.000
_cell.length_c   1.000
_cell.angle_alpha   90.00
_cell.angle_beta   90.00
_cell.angle_gamma   90.00
#
_symmetry.space_group_name_H-M   'P 1'
#
loop_
_entity.id
_entity.type
_entity.pdbx_description
1 polymer ?
#
loop_
_entity_poly.entity_id
_entity_poly.type
_entity_poly.pdbx_seq_one_letter_code
_entity_poly.pdbx_strand_id
1 'polypeptide(L)'
;MSNSQNGNGQGGKAELPGQQPSGEQVRRRQRDIEEQSQQVRQALNLIAEALDQGTNVSPETMSHAQAQILRLHLYLDDLTQLLGSID
;
A
#
# COMPACT_ATOMS: atom_id res chain seq x y z
N MET A 1 6.96 -8.40 -44.85
CA MET A 1 7.54 -7.32 -44.01
C MET A 1 6.38 -6.57 -43.37
N SER A 2 6.02 -6.95 -42.14
CA SER A 2 4.96 -6.27 -41.37
C SER A 2 5.66 -5.38 -40.34
N ASN A 3 5.53 -4.06 -40.50
CA ASN A 3 6.10 -3.10 -39.56
C ASN A 3 5.02 -2.75 -38.53
N SER A 4 5.10 -3.37 -37.35
CA SER A 4 4.34 -2.98 -36.17
C SER A 4 5.06 -1.83 -35.46
N GLN A 5 4.54 -0.61 -35.60
CA GLN A 5 4.80 0.51 -34.70
C GLN A 5 3.43 1.06 -34.30
N ASN A 6 3.02 0.84 -33.06
CA ASN A 6 3.37 1.61 -31.86
C ASN A 6 2.24 2.58 -31.56
N GLY A 7 1.55 2.29 -30.45
CA GLY A 7 0.46 3.07 -29.93
C GLY A 7 -0.06 2.44 -28.65
N ASN A 8 0.84 2.00 -27.76
CA ASN A 8 0.48 1.57 -26.42
C ASN A 8 0.19 2.82 -25.58
N GLY A 9 -0.88 3.53 -25.95
CA GLY A 9 -1.51 4.56 -25.15
C GLY A 9 -2.31 3.89 -24.05
N GLN A 10 -1.63 3.23 -23.10
CA GLN A 10 -2.19 3.00 -21.78
C GLN A 10 -2.19 4.35 -21.06
N GLY A 11 -3.07 5.24 -21.53
CA GLY A 11 -3.52 6.38 -20.75
C GLY A 11 -4.17 5.80 -19.51
N GLY A 12 -3.44 5.83 -18.39
CA GLY A 12 -4.07 5.80 -17.09
C GLY A 12 -5.16 6.86 -17.16
N LYS A 13 -6.43 6.43 -17.15
CA LYS A 13 -7.55 7.35 -17.03
C LYS A 13 -7.32 8.10 -15.72
N ALA A 14 -6.77 9.31 -15.83
CA ALA A 14 -6.83 10.26 -14.75
C ALA A 14 -8.32 10.41 -14.43
N GLU A 15 -8.70 9.96 -13.24
CA GLU A 15 -10.07 9.92 -12.77
C GLU A 15 -10.61 11.35 -12.76
N LEU A 16 -11.69 11.58 -13.50
CA LEU A 16 -12.41 12.84 -13.45
C LEU A 16 -13.03 12.98 -12.06
N PRO A 17 -12.96 14.15 -11.42
CA PRO A 17 -13.61 14.37 -10.13
C PRO A 17 -15.10 14.07 -10.25
N GLY A 18 -15.63 13.19 -9.38
CA GLY A 18 -17.06 12.84 -9.32
C GLY A 18 -17.48 11.49 -9.91
N GLN A 19 -16.54 10.61 -10.30
CA GLN A 19 -16.90 9.22 -10.60
C GLN A 19 -16.95 8.38 -9.33
N GLN A 20 -18.06 7.67 -9.11
CA GLN A 20 -18.18 6.70 -8.02
C GLN A 20 -17.04 5.66 -8.12
N PRO A 21 -16.45 5.29 -6.98
CA PRO A 21 -15.47 4.23 -6.91
C PRO A 21 -15.96 2.95 -7.58
N SER A 22 -15.14 2.39 -8.46
CA SER A 22 -15.44 1.07 -9.03
C SER A 22 -15.09 -0.02 -8.02
N GLY A 23 -15.85 -1.13 -8.03
CA GLY A 23 -15.50 -2.30 -7.21
C GLY A 23 -14.09 -2.85 -7.48
N GLU A 24 -13.53 -2.59 -8.67
CA GLU A 24 -12.14 -2.95 -8.97
C GLU A 24 -11.12 -2.05 -8.25
N GLN A 25 -11.39 -0.75 -8.11
CA GLN A 25 -10.54 0.15 -7.31
C GLN A 25 -10.54 -0.27 -5.84
N VAL A 26 -11.70 -0.59 -5.27
CA VAL A 26 -11.80 -1.06 -3.88
C VAL A 26 -10.98 -2.34 -3.68
N ARG A 27 -11.10 -3.32 -4.59
CA ARG A 27 -10.30 -4.55 -4.53
C ARG A 27 -8.80 -4.32 -4.69
N ARG A 28 -8.39 -3.34 -5.49
CA ARG A 28 -6.97 -2.95 -5.61
C ARG A 28 -6.46 -2.39 -4.28
N ARG A 29 -7.18 -1.44 -3.69
CA ARG A 29 -6.82 -0.89 -2.37
C ARG A 29 -6.77 -1.95 -1.28
N GLN A 30 -7.70 -2.90 -1.28
CA GLN A 30 -7.66 -4.03 -0.36
C GLN A 30 -6.37 -4.84 -0.51
N ARG A 31 -5.94 -5.17 -1.74
CA ARG A 31 -4.68 -5.89 -1.98
C ARG A 31 -3.47 -5.08 -1.51
N ASP A 32 -3.43 -3.78 -1.81
CA ASP A 32 -2.35 -2.90 -1.36
C ASP A 32 -2.23 -2.88 0.18
N ILE A 33 -3.38 -2.85 0.88
CA ILE A 33 -3.45 -2.91 2.36
C ILE A 33 -2.98 -4.27 2.88
N GLU A 34 -3.38 -5.37 2.25
CA GLU A 34 -2.97 -6.73 2.65
C GLU A 34 -1.45 -6.90 2.50
N GLU A 35 -0.88 -6.50 1.36
CA GLU A 35 0.57 -6.53 1.12
C GLU A 35 1.31 -5.66 2.15
N GLN A 36 0.85 -4.44 2.38
CA GLN A 36 1.46 -3.54 3.35
C GLN A 36 1.33 -4.06 4.80
N SER A 37 0.23 -4.73 5.13
CA SER A 37 0.04 -5.38 6.44
C SER A 37 1.04 -6.50 6.68
N GLN A 38 1.42 -7.25 5.63
CA GLN A 38 2.49 -8.24 5.71
C GLN A 38 3.85 -7.58 5.96
N GLN A 39 4.14 -6.44 5.32
CA GLN A 39 5.38 -5.69 5.55
C GLN A 39 5.47 -5.18 7.00
N VAL A 40 4.38 -4.65 7.56
CA VAL A 40 4.31 -4.25 8.97
C VAL A 40 4.57 -5.44 9.89
N ARG A 41 3.93 -6.58 9.62
CA ARG A 41 4.13 -7.80 10.41
C ARG A 41 5.59 -8.25 10.40
N GLN A 42 6.22 -8.27 9.24
CA GLN A 42 7.64 -8.64 9.12
C GLN A 42 8.54 -7.69 9.92
N ALA A 43 8.33 -6.37 9.79
CA ALA A 43 9.11 -5.38 10.52
C ALA A 43 8.95 -5.51 12.05
N LEU A 44 7.73 -5.76 12.53
CA LEU A 44 7.46 -5.96 13.96
C LEU A 44 8.02 -7.29 14.47
N ASN A 45 7.99 -8.35 13.66
CA ASN A 45 8.57 -9.64 14.04
C ASN A 45 10.08 -9.52 14.30
N LEU A 46 10.81 -8.78 13.45
CA LEU A 46 12.25 -8.54 13.68
C LEU A 46 12.53 -7.84 15.01
N ILE A 47 11.66 -6.91 15.41
CA ILE A 47 11.75 -6.23 16.70
C ILE A 47 11.45 -7.22 17.83
N ALA A 48 10.38 -8.00 17.72
CA ALA A 48 10.00 -8.99 18.72
C ALA A 48 11.10 -10.05 18.92
N GLU A 49 11.65 -10.60 17.84
CA GLU A 49 12.75 -11.57 17.87
C GLU A 49 14.00 -10.98 18.55
N ALA A 50 14.36 -9.73 18.24
CA ALA A 50 15.49 -9.07 18.87
C ALA A 50 15.29 -8.91 20.39
N LEU A 51 14.09 -8.53 20.82
CA LEU A 51 13.73 -8.38 22.24
C LEU A 51 13.72 -9.74 22.96
N ASP A 52 13.16 -10.79 22.34
CA ASP A 52 13.14 -12.15 22.90
C ASP A 52 14.55 -12.71 23.10
N GLN A 53 15.48 -12.35 22.22
CA GLN A 53 16.90 -12.73 22.33
C GLN A 53 17.69 -11.84 23.29
N GLY A 54 17.07 -10.83 23.92
CA GLY A 54 17.73 -9.87 24.79
C GLY A 54 18.72 -8.97 24.05
N THR A 55 18.57 -8.83 22.73
CA THR A 55 19.42 -7.99 21.88
C THR A 55 18.83 -6.61 21.71
N ASN A 56 19.69 -5.62 21.47
CA ASN A 56 19.23 -4.25 21.21
C ASN A 56 18.67 -4.14 19.78
N VAL A 57 17.51 -3.51 19.66
CA VAL A 57 16.92 -3.14 18.38
C VAL A 57 17.65 -1.90 17.85
N SER A 58 18.13 -1.95 16.60
CA SER A 58 18.80 -0.80 16.02
C SER A 58 17.80 0.34 15.73
N PRO A 59 18.24 1.62 15.80
CA PRO A 59 17.43 2.76 15.41
C PRO A 59 16.87 2.64 13.98
N GLU A 60 17.63 2.04 13.07
CA GLU A 60 17.22 1.82 11.68
C GLU A 60 16.05 0.83 11.59
N THR A 61 16.10 -0.27 12.35
CA THR A 61 14.99 -1.24 12.40
C THR A 61 13.74 -0.61 12.98
N MET A 62 13.87 0.19 14.03
CA MET A 62 12.75 0.95 14.60
C MET A 62 12.17 1.94 13.60
N SER A 63 13.03 2.70 12.92
CA SER A 63 12.62 3.67 11.90
C SER A 63 11.93 2.99 10.71
N HIS A 64 12.42 1.82 10.31
CA HIS A 64 11.80 1.02 9.26
C HIS A 64 10.40 0.57 9.67
N ALA A 65 10.23 0.00 10.86
CA ALA A 65 8.92 -0.43 11.35
C ALA A 65 7.93 0.75 11.43
N GLN A 66 8.37 1.91 11.92
CA GLN A 66 7.57 3.13 11.93
C GLN A 66 7.13 3.54 10.53
N ALA A 67 8.04 3.52 9.55
CA ALA A 67 7.71 3.86 8.16
C ALA A 67 6.66 2.90 7.57
N GLN A 68 6.76 1.59 7.83
CA GLN A 68 5.78 0.62 7.35
C GLN A 68 4.40 0.84 7.99
N ILE A 69 4.37 1.15 9.29
CA ILE A 69 3.12 1.44 10.01
C ILE A 69 2.47 2.71 9.46
N LEU A 70 3.24 3.79 9.29
CA LEU A 70 2.73 5.04 8.72
C LEU A 70 2.18 4.83 7.31
N ARG A 71 2.88 4.05 6.48
CA ARG A 71 2.39 3.74 5.12
C ARG A 71 1.08 2.96 5.14
N LEU A 72 0.92 1.99 6.05
CA LEU A 72 -0.34 1.27 6.21
C LEU A 72 -1.49 2.22 6.61
N HIS A 73 -1.22 3.17 7.51
CA HIS A 73 -2.22 4.19 7.88
C HIS A 73 -2.66 5.02 6.67
N LEU A 74 -1.73 5.42 5.80
CA LEU A 74 -2.08 6.16 4.58
C LEU A 74 -2.97 5.33 3.64
N TYR A 75 -2.68 4.04 3.44
CA TYR A 75 -3.54 3.18 2.62
C TYR A 75 -4.95 2.98 3.21
N LEU A 76 -5.06 2.91 4.54
CA LEU A 76 -6.35 2.83 5.23
C LEU A 76 -7.14 4.15 5.11
N ASP A 77 -6.45 5.29 5.19
CA ASP A 77 -7.06 6.61 4.99
C ASP A 77 -7.56 6.79 3.55
N ASP A 78 -6.74 6.43 2.56
CA ASP A 78 -7.11 6.42 1.14
C ASP A 78 -8.34 5.55 0.88
N LEU A 79 -8.42 4.37 1.49
CA LEU A 79 -9.60 3.50 1.38
C LEU A 79 -10.82 4.12 2.06
N THR A 80 -10.65 4.75 3.23
CA THR A 80 -11.75 5.41 3.95
C THR A 80 -12.32 6.55 3.13
N GLN A 81 -11.46 7.38 2.53
CA GLN A 81 -11.88 8.47 1.64
C GLN A 81 -12.57 7.94 0.38
N LEU A 82 -12.03 6.85 -0.21
CA LEU A 82 -12.64 6.20 -1.37
C LEU A 82 -14.05 5.73 -1.02
N LEU A 83 -14.22 4.99 0.07
CA LEU A 83 -15.54 4.47 0.49
C LEU A 83 -16.50 5.59 0.87
N GLY A 84 -16.04 6.64 1.55
CA GLY A 84 -16.86 7.81 1.90
C GLY A 84 -17.31 8.63 0.70
N SER A 85 -16.74 8.44 -0.49
CA SER A 85 -17.22 9.06 -1.74
C SER A 85 -18.35 8.28 -2.43
N ILE A 86 -18.74 7.12 -1.89
CA ILE A 86 -19.86 6.31 -2.38
C ILE A 86 -21.20 6.77 -1.76
N ASP A 87 -21.14 7.29 -0.53
CA ASP A 87 -22.28 7.84 0.23
C ASP A 87 -22.78 9.19 -0.34
#